data_AF-A0A7Y7ZG10-F1
#
_entry.id   AF-A0A7Y7ZG10-F1
#
_cell.length_a   1.000
_cell.length_b   1.000
_cell.length_c   1.000
_cell.angle_alpha   90.00
_cell.angle_beta   90.00
_cell.angle_gamma   90.00
#
_symmetry.space_group_name_H-M   'P 1'
#
loop_
_entity.id
_entity.type
_entity.pdbx_description
1 polymer ?
#
loop_
_entity_poly.entity_id
_entity_poly.type
_entity_poly.pdbx_seq_one_letter_code
_entity_poly.pdbx_strand_id
1 'polypeptide(L)'
;MIDCKSTFTRTIQHPELGEVILTAEVSPCVWMYNTAFQLSIQLPGKGGHIISQLKGIKLADTTQDHVDELLGAVQIKPCVCEECNNPAFDPSVCDTNRAGKCESCFMAELNAEWEQEEKKEQERLKKQREKAKAQGFTHVIDLVVHPKHGDDRFLSYFVKDATPEMAVGLLRKHRSMVLDDYRIDLL
;
A
#
# COMPACT_ATOMS: atom_id res chain seq x y z
N MET A 1 23.15 -14.95 17.41
CA MET A 1 22.08 -15.48 16.54
C MET A 1 21.16 -14.32 16.24
N ILE A 2 20.88 -14.04 14.98
CA ILE A 2 19.96 -12.97 14.61
C ILE A 2 18.55 -13.45 14.92
N ASP A 3 17.84 -12.70 15.76
CA ASP A 3 16.44 -12.94 16.11
C ASP A 3 15.53 -12.07 15.24
N CYS A 4 14.26 -12.49 15.07
CA CYS A 4 13.24 -11.75 14.33
C CYS A 4 12.92 -10.36 14.92
N LYS A 5 13.35 -10.10 16.16
CA LYS A 5 13.21 -8.79 16.84
C LYS A 5 14.49 -7.96 16.85
N SER A 6 15.51 -8.38 16.11
CA SER A 6 16.78 -7.65 16.06
C SER A 6 16.60 -6.33 15.32
N THR A 7 17.11 -5.26 15.92
CA THR A 7 17.23 -3.94 15.29
C THR A 7 18.71 -3.67 15.03
N PHE A 8 19.00 -3.17 13.84
CA PHE A 8 20.34 -2.83 13.37
C PHE A 8 20.39 -1.36 12.97
N THR A 9 21.57 -0.77 13.03
CA THR A 9 21.78 0.61 12.60
C THR A 9 23.02 0.73 11.73
N ARG A 10 22.98 1.67 10.77
CA ARG A 10 24.14 2.06 9.96
C ARG A 10 24.15 3.56 9.82
N THR A 11 25.28 4.17 10.17
CA THR A 11 25.51 5.60 9.96
C THR A 11 26.19 5.83 8.61
N ILE A 12 25.63 6.74 7.81
CA ILE A 12 26.19 7.21 6.55
C ILE A 12 26.58 8.68 6.72
N GLN A 13 27.83 9.01 6.39
CA GLN A 13 28.29 10.40 6.31
C GLN A 13 28.11 10.87 4.85
N HIS A 14 27.15 11.75 4.61
CA HIS A 14 26.84 12.27 3.29
C HIS A 14 27.25 13.74 3.17
N PRO A 15 27.92 14.18 2.09
CA PRO A 15 28.45 15.54 1.96
C PRO A 15 27.40 16.65 2.14
N GLU A 16 26.18 16.43 1.64
CA GLU A 16 25.10 17.44 1.64
C GLU A 16 24.05 17.25 2.73
N LEU A 17 23.90 16.03 3.25
CA LEU A 17 22.87 15.68 4.24
C LEU A 17 23.46 15.57 5.65
N GLY A 18 24.78 15.63 5.78
CA GLY A 18 25.49 15.36 7.01
C GLY A 18 25.38 13.89 7.42
N GLU A 19 25.22 13.67 8.72
CA GLU A 19 25.06 12.34 9.28
C GLU A 19 23.64 11.83 9.11
N VAL A 20 23.50 10.65 8.50
CA VAL A 20 22.21 9.96 8.33
C VAL A 20 22.29 8.57 8.94
N ILE A 21 21.40 8.29 9.89
CA ILE A 21 21.34 7.00 10.60
C ILE A 21 20.20 6.17 10.00
N LEU A 22 20.56 5.10 9.31
CA LEU A 22 19.63 4.06 8.89
C LEU A 22 19.30 3.16 10.07
N THR A 23 18.03 2.81 10.22
CA THR A 23 17.57 1.73 11.11
C THR A 23 17.08 0.57 10.26
N ALA A 24 17.32 -0.67 10.70
CA ALA A 24 16.81 -1.83 10.01
C ALA A 24 16.32 -2.91 10.97
N GLU A 25 15.32 -3.65 10.54
CA GLU A 25 14.73 -4.75 11.29
C GLU A 25 14.52 -5.94 10.36
N VAL A 26 14.52 -7.15 10.92
CA VAL A 26 14.19 -8.34 10.12
C VAL A 26 12.73 -8.25 9.67
N SER A 27 12.51 -8.35 8.36
CA SER A 27 11.16 -8.23 7.78
C SER A 27 10.25 -9.35 8.29
N PRO A 28 9.01 -9.05 8.72
CA PRO A 28 8.03 -10.07 9.11
C PRO A 28 7.75 -11.12 8.04
N CYS A 29 7.94 -10.76 6.77
CA CYS A 29 7.76 -11.68 5.66
C CYS A 29 8.66 -12.92 5.75
N VAL A 30 9.82 -12.81 6.41
CA VAL A 30 10.78 -13.91 6.55
C VAL A 30 10.16 -15.09 7.30
N TRP A 31 9.42 -14.83 8.38
CA TRP A 31 8.78 -15.88 9.17
C TRP A 31 7.30 -16.08 8.86
N MET A 32 6.56 -15.03 8.49
CA MET A 32 5.14 -15.15 8.13
C MET A 32 4.92 -15.96 6.86
N TYR A 33 5.82 -15.81 5.89
CA TYR A 33 5.68 -16.42 4.57
C TYR A 33 6.82 -17.38 4.23
N ASN A 34 7.70 -17.68 5.20
CA ASN A 34 8.90 -18.51 5.00
C ASN A 34 9.70 -18.08 3.76
N THR A 35 9.93 -16.77 3.62
CA THR A 35 10.68 -16.21 2.49
C THR A 35 12.19 -16.33 2.71
N ALA A 36 13.01 -15.81 1.79
CA ALA A 36 14.45 -15.65 2.04
C ALA A 36 14.70 -14.46 2.99
N PHE A 37 15.87 -14.38 3.60
CA PHE A 37 16.22 -13.36 4.57
C PHE A 37 16.07 -11.94 3.98
N GLN A 38 15.39 -11.07 4.71
CA GLN A 38 15.04 -9.72 4.30
C GLN A 38 15.17 -8.76 5.48
N LEU A 39 15.70 -7.57 5.21
CA LEU A 39 15.70 -6.44 6.13
C LEU A 39 14.71 -5.38 5.62
N SER A 40 13.90 -4.86 6.54
CA SER A 40 13.19 -3.60 6.36
C SER A 40 14.11 -2.47 6.83
N ILE A 41 14.55 -1.62 5.91
CA ILE A 41 15.53 -0.56 6.17
C ILE A 41 14.82 0.78 6.06
N GLN A 42 14.98 1.63 7.07
CA GLN A 42 14.28 2.90 7.22
C GLN A 42 15.29 4.05 7.31
N LEU A 43 14.93 5.16 6.65
CA LEU A 43 15.60 6.45 6.80
C LEU A 43 15.08 7.16 8.06
N PRO A 44 15.88 8.06 8.65
CA PRO A 44 15.45 8.78 9.84
C PRO A 44 14.22 9.66 9.56
N GLY A 45 13.34 9.77 10.56
CA GLY A 45 12.13 10.58 10.48
C GLY A 45 11.15 10.07 9.42
N LYS A 46 10.73 10.96 8.50
CA LYS A 46 9.86 10.65 7.35
C LYS A 46 10.70 10.49 6.08
N GLY A 47 11.83 9.77 6.13
CA GLY A 47 12.66 9.53 4.95
C GLY A 47 12.15 8.36 4.09
N GLY A 48 11.45 7.42 4.72
CA GLY A 48 10.79 6.27 4.09
C GLY A 48 11.49 4.95 4.35
N HIS A 49 11.01 3.88 3.73
CA HIS A 49 11.53 2.52 3.93
C HIS A 49 11.69 1.75 2.62
N ILE A 50 12.62 0.79 2.61
CA ILE A 50 12.83 -0.20 1.55
C ILE A 50 12.97 -1.60 2.15
N ILE A 51 12.74 -2.61 1.32
CA ILE A 51 13.04 -4.01 1.66
C ILE A 51 14.30 -4.41 0.89
N SER A 52 15.33 -4.86 1.60
CA SER A 52 16.54 -5.44 1.02
C SER A 52 16.56 -6.94 1.30
N GLN A 53 16.82 -7.75 0.28
CA GLN A 53 16.70 -9.22 0.36
C GLN A 53 17.98 -9.92 -0.04
N LEU A 54 18.37 -10.94 0.74
CA LEU A 54 19.40 -11.90 0.36
C LEU A 54 18.73 -13.20 -0.13
N LYS A 55 18.79 -13.46 -1.43
CA LYS A 55 18.15 -14.64 -2.04
C LYS A 55 18.83 -15.93 -1.57
N GLY A 56 18.02 -16.96 -1.29
CA GLY A 56 18.51 -18.29 -0.96
C GLY A 56 18.95 -18.52 0.49
N ILE A 57 19.11 -17.46 1.29
CA ILE A 57 19.45 -17.58 2.71
C ILE A 57 18.19 -17.55 3.57
N LYS A 58 18.10 -18.43 4.56
CA LYS A 58 17.02 -18.47 5.55
C LYS A 58 17.44 -17.79 6.84
N LEU A 59 16.46 -17.35 7.63
CA LEU A 59 16.71 -16.70 8.92
C LEU A 59 17.63 -17.53 9.83
N ALA A 60 17.42 -18.85 9.87
CA ALA A 60 18.21 -19.77 10.69
C ALA A 60 19.71 -19.79 10.32
N ASP A 61 20.04 -19.53 9.05
CA ASP A 61 21.39 -19.54 8.51
C ASP A 61 22.00 -18.13 8.40
N THR A 62 21.30 -17.12 8.91
CA THR A 62 21.72 -15.73 8.78
C THR A 62 22.78 -15.36 9.81
N THR A 63 23.83 -14.66 9.36
CA THR A 63 24.93 -14.14 10.18
C THR A 63 24.94 -12.61 10.17
N GLN A 64 25.74 -12.00 11.04
CA GLN A 64 25.93 -10.55 11.05
C GLN A 64 26.50 -10.04 9.72
N ASP A 65 27.37 -10.81 9.06
CA ASP A 65 27.94 -10.44 7.76
C ASP A 65 26.86 -10.25 6.68
N HIS A 66 25.80 -11.07 6.69
CA HIS A 66 24.67 -10.90 5.76
C HIS A 66 23.86 -9.63 6.07
N VAL A 67 23.75 -9.24 7.34
CA VAL A 67 23.11 -7.98 7.73
C VAL A 67 23.96 -6.80 7.25
N ASP A 68 25.27 -6.87 7.47
CA ASP A 68 26.21 -5.82 7.08
C ASP A 68 26.29 -5.69 5.55
N GLU A 69 26.16 -6.78 4.80
CA GLU A 69 26.04 -6.79 3.33
C GLU A 69 24.79 -6.02 2.88
N LEU A 70 23.61 -6.41 3.39
CA LEU A 70 22.33 -5.80 2.99
C LEU A 70 22.25 -4.32 3.39
N LEU A 71 22.71 -3.97 4.60
CA LEU A 71 22.78 -2.60 5.06
C LEU A 71 23.84 -1.80 4.30
N GLY A 72 24.99 -2.41 4.01
CA GLY A 72 26.14 -1.82 3.33
C GLY A 72 25.86 -1.42 1.88
N ALA A 73 25.02 -2.18 1.19
CA ALA A 73 24.60 -1.92 -0.17
C ALA A 73 23.69 -0.69 -0.33
N VAL A 74 23.05 -0.23 0.76
CA VAL A 74 22.14 0.91 0.72
C VAL A 74 22.92 2.21 0.49
N GLN A 75 22.43 2.99 -0.47
CA GLN A 75 22.90 4.35 -0.72
C GLN A 75 21.74 5.35 -0.57
N ILE A 76 22.11 6.54 -0.14
CA ILE A 76 21.20 7.66 0.08
C ILE A 76 21.66 8.85 -0.73
N LYS A 77 20.71 9.71 -1.09
CA LYS A 77 20.95 10.99 -1.74
C LYS A 77 19.94 12.03 -1.26
N PRO A 78 20.17 13.32 -1.50
CA PRO A 78 19.15 14.34 -1.32
C PRO A 78 17.89 14.02 -2.13
N CYS A 79 16.73 14.38 -1.58
CA CYS A 79 15.46 14.27 -2.28
C CYS A 79 15.53 15.00 -3.63
N VAL A 80 14.99 14.37 -4.68
CA VAL A 80 14.99 14.95 -6.03
C VAL A 80 14.00 16.11 -6.21
N CYS A 81 13.08 16.32 -5.27
CA CYS A 81 12.11 17.41 -5.35
C CYS A 81 12.80 18.76 -5.08
N GLU A 82 12.45 19.76 -5.89
CA GLU A 82 12.94 21.13 -5.73
C GLU A 82 12.70 21.63 -4.29
N GLU A 83 13.69 22.34 -3.75
CA GLU A 83 13.70 22.90 -2.39
C GLU A 83 13.62 21.88 -1.24
N CYS A 84 13.64 20.57 -1.53
CA CYS A 84 13.66 19.51 -0.51
C CYS A 84 15.05 18.91 -0.36
N ASN A 85 15.65 19.02 0.83
CA ASN A 85 16.94 18.39 1.16
C ASN A 85 16.80 17.25 2.17
N ASN A 86 15.63 16.60 2.23
CA ASN A 86 15.45 15.43 3.08
C ASN A 86 16.18 14.23 2.49
N PRO A 87 16.68 13.29 3.33
CA PRO A 87 17.29 12.07 2.84
C PRO A 87 16.29 11.21 2.08
N ALA A 88 16.72 10.65 0.96
CA ALA A 88 15.99 9.68 0.15
C ALA A 88 16.89 8.51 -0.25
N PHE A 89 16.31 7.35 -0.51
CA PHE A 89 17.07 6.22 -1.06
C PHE A 89 17.48 6.51 -2.50
N ASP A 90 18.71 6.17 -2.87
CA ASP A 90 19.17 6.32 -4.25
C ASP A 90 18.57 5.19 -5.12
N PRO A 91 17.67 5.51 -6.07
CA PRO A 91 17.03 4.50 -6.93
C PRO A 91 17.98 3.88 -7.96
N SER A 92 19.20 4.41 -8.13
CA SER A 92 20.20 3.80 -9.02
C SER A 92 20.86 2.56 -8.42
N VAL A 93 20.76 2.40 -7.10
CA VAL A 93 21.39 1.29 -6.34
C VAL A 93 20.38 0.53 -5.49
N CYS A 94 19.42 1.23 -4.89
CA CYS A 94 18.38 0.65 -4.05
C CYS A 94 17.14 0.32 -4.89
N ASP A 95 16.56 -0.88 -4.68
CA ASP A 95 15.26 -1.23 -5.25
C ASP A 95 14.15 -0.44 -4.53
N THR A 96 13.66 0.62 -5.17
CA THR A 96 12.63 1.50 -4.62
C THR A 96 11.74 2.08 -5.71
N ASN A 97 10.43 2.14 -5.44
CA ASN A 97 9.44 2.80 -6.29
C ASN A 97 9.37 4.33 -6.09
N ARG A 98 10.20 4.88 -5.19
CA ARG A 98 10.13 6.29 -4.80
C ARG A 98 10.89 7.23 -5.74
N ALA A 99 11.62 6.70 -6.72
CA ALA A 99 12.36 7.48 -7.71
C ALA A 99 13.30 8.57 -7.12
N GLY A 100 13.87 8.33 -5.94
CA GLY A 100 14.72 9.29 -5.23
C GLY A 100 13.98 10.42 -4.51
N LYS A 101 12.66 10.30 -4.32
CA LYS A 101 11.87 11.17 -3.45
C LYS A 101 11.91 10.66 -2.01
N CYS A 102 11.98 11.57 -1.04
CA CYS A 102 11.75 11.24 0.37
C CYS A 102 10.27 10.87 0.62
N GLU A 103 9.94 10.28 1.77
CA GLU A 103 8.55 9.88 2.10
C GLU A 103 7.57 11.03 1.93
N SER A 104 7.87 12.22 2.45
CA SER A 104 6.93 13.33 2.44
C SER A 104 6.59 13.79 1.01
N CYS A 105 7.60 13.88 0.15
CA CYS A 105 7.39 14.30 -1.24
C CYS A 105 6.69 13.21 -2.05
N PHE A 106 7.07 11.94 -1.85
CA PHE A 106 6.42 10.82 -2.50
C PHE A 106 4.94 10.70 -2.10
N MET A 107 4.63 10.81 -0.81
CA MET A 107 3.25 10.76 -0.32
C MET A 107 2.44 11.97 -0.76
N ALA A 108 3.04 13.15 -0.86
CA ALA A 108 2.34 14.34 -1.37
C ALA A 108 1.88 14.15 -2.82
N GLU A 109 2.73 13.58 -3.67
CA GLU A 109 2.37 13.23 -5.05
C GLU A 109 1.25 12.18 -5.10
N LEU A 110 1.41 11.07 -4.39
CA LEU A 110 0.39 10.00 -4.34
C LEU A 110 -0.96 10.53 -3.83
N ASN A 111 -0.95 11.39 -2.82
CA ASN A 111 -2.18 12.00 -2.31
C ASN A 111 -2.81 12.94 -3.34
N ALA A 112 -2.01 13.72 -4.07
CA ALA A 112 -2.53 14.58 -5.12
C ALA A 112 -3.16 13.78 -6.27
N GLU A 113 -2.55 12.66 -6.67
CA GLU A 113 -3.12 11.72 -7.65
C GLU A 113 -4.41 11.09 -7.13
N TRP A 114 -4.39 10.62 -5.88
CA TRP A 114 -5.57 10.06 -5.21
C TRP A 114 -6.74 11.04 -5.20
N GLU A 115 -6.52 12.29 -4.77
CA GLU A 115 -7.56 13.31 -4.72
C GLU A 115 -8.15 13.62 -6.10
N GLN A 116 -7.34 13.58 -7.16
CA GLN A 116 -7.82 13.78 -8.52
C GLN A 116 -8.69 12.62 -8.99
N GLU A 117 -8.25 11.38 -8.78
CA GLU A 117 -9.02 10.20 -9.17
C GLU A 117 -10.29 10.06 -8.34
N GLU A 118 -10.24 10.38 -7.04
CA GLU A 118 -11.42 10.42 -6.18
C GLU A 118 -12.44 11.43 -6.70
N LYS A 119 -12.02 12.66 -7.05
CA LYS A 119 -12.93 13.66 -7.63
C LYS A 119 -13.56 13.18 -8.93
N LYS A 120 -12.77 12.62 -9.86
CA LYS A 120 -13.27 12.08 -11.13
C LYS A 120 -14.29 10.96 -10.90
N GLU A 121 -14.00 10.06 -9.97
CA GLU A 121 -14.87 8.94 -9.64
C GLU A 121 -16.18 9.41 -8.99
N GLN A 122 -16.12 10.36 -8.06
CA GLN A 122 -17.31 10.97 -7.45
C GLN A 122 -18.19 11.67 -8.49
N GLU A 123 -17.60 12.40 -9.43
CA GLU A 123 -18.33 12.99 -10.55
C GLU A 123 -18.97 11.94 -11.45
N ARG A 124 -18.25 10.85 -11.74
CA ARG A 124 -18.76 9.72 -12.55
C ARG A 124 -19.96 9.08 -11.87
N LEU A 125 -19.85 8.79 -10.58
CA LEU A 125 -20.93 8.21 -9.77
C LEU A 125 -22.14 9.14 -9.69
N LYS A 126 -21.92 10.45 -9.49
CA LYS A 126 -22.98 11.46 -9.49
C LYS A 126 -23.74 11.47 -10.82
N LYS A 127 -23.03 11.52 -11.95
CA LYS A 127 -23.64 11.48 -13.30
C LYS A 127 -24.43 10.19 -13.53
N GLN A 128 -23.94 9.04 -13.05
CA GLN A 128 -24.66 7.78 -13.14
C GLN A 128 -25.95 7.79 -12.31
N ARG A 129 -25.91 8.32 -11.08
CA ARG A 129 -27.10 8.47 -10.22
C ARG A 129 -28.13 9.41 -10.86
N GLU A 130 -27.71 10.56 -11.39
CA GLU A 130 -28.58 11.50 -12.09
C GLU A 130 -29.26 10.85 -13.31
N LYS A 131 -28.48 10.13 -14.13
CA LYS A 131 -29.01 9.39 -15.29
C LYS A 131 -30.01 8.31 -14.85
N ALA A 132 -29.71 7.56 -13.79
CA ALA A 132 -30.61 6.53 -13.27
C ALA A 132 -31.92 7.14 -12.76
N LYS A 133 -31.84 8.29 -12.06
CA LYS A 133 -33.02 9.04 -11.61
C LYS A 133 -33.88 9.52 -12.78
N ALA A 134 -33.26 10.03 -13.85
CA ALA A 134 -33.96 10.41 -15.08
C ALA A 134 -34.61 9.21 -15.81
N GLN A 135 -34.06 8.01 -15.65
CA GLN A 135 -34.65 6.75 -16.13
C GLN A 135 -35.75 6.20 -15.20
N GLY A 136 -36.02 6.87 -14.08
CA GLY A 136 -37.08 6.55 -13.14
C GLY A 136 -36.69 5.58 -12.02
N PHE A 137 -35.41 5.22 -11.89
CA PHE A 137 -34.95 4.48 -10.72
C PHE A 137 -35.04 5.35 -9.47
N THR A 138 -35.34 4.75 -8.31
CA THR A 138 -35.52 5.48 -7.05
C THR A 138 -34.43 5.18 -6.03
N HIS A 139 -33.71 4.07 -6.19
CA HIS A 139 -32.68 3.60 -5.26
C HIS A 139 -31.45 3.05 -5.99
N VAL A 140 -30.32 3.00 -5.30
CA VAL A 140 -29.16 2.17 -5.63
C VAL A 140 -28.91 1.17 -4.52
N ILE A 141 -28.62 -0.07 -4.89
CA ILE A 141 -28.18 -1.13 -3.99
C ILE A 141 -26.71 -1.38 -4.29
N ASP A 142 -25.84 -1.03 -3.35
CA ASP A 142 -24.42 -1.34 -3.35
C ASP A 142 -24.20 -2.64 -2.57
N LEU A 143 -23.44 -3.57 -3.13
CA LEU A 143 -23.21 -4.91 -2.59
C LEU A 143 -21.71 -5.18 -2.44
N VAL A 144 -21.30 -5.80 -1.34
CA VAL A 144 -20.01 -6.47 -1.24
C VAL A 144 -20.25 -7.98 -1.34
N VAL A 145 -19.80 -8.56 -2.45
CA VAL A 145 -19.95 -9.99 -2.71
C VAL A 145 -18.70 -10.70 -2.22
N HIS A 146 -18.86 -11.57 -1.22
CA HIS A 146 -17.80 -12.40 -0.65
C HIS A 146 -17.90 -13.82 -1.22
N PRO A 147 -17.20 -14.16 -2.33
CA PRO A 147 -17.28 -15.49 -2.89
C PRO A 147 -16.63 -16.53 -1.96
N LYS A 148 -16.99 -17.81 -2.12
CA LYS A 148 -16.34 -18.91 -1.38
C LYS A 148 -14.83 -18.99 -1.66
N HIS A 149 -14.41 -18.59 -2.86
CA HIS A 149 -13.03 -18.58 -3.31
C HIS A 149 -12.78 -17.31 -4.15
N GLY A 150 -11.61 -16.70 -3.96
CA GLY A 150 -11.21 -15.47 -4.65
C GLY A 150 -11.53 -14.20 -3.86
N ASP A 151 -11.36 -13.07 -4.53
CA ASP A 151 -11.47 -11.74 -3.92
C ASP A 151 -12.92 -11.24 -3.87
N ASP A 152 -13.16 -10.33 -2.92
CA ASP A 152 -14.42 -9.63 -2.79
C ASP A 152 -14.71 -8.77 -4.03
N ARG A 153 -16.01 -8.62 -4.36
CA ARG A 153 -16.45 -7.83 -5.51
C ARG A 153 -17.48 -6.79 -5.11
N PHE A 154 -17.27 -5.56 -5.53
CA PHE A 154 -18.19 -4.45 -5.32
C PHE A 154 -19.10 -4.28 -6.53
N LEU A 155 -20.42 -4.34 -6.32
CA LEU A 155 -21.42 -4.21 -7.39
C LEU A 155 -22.52 -3.22 -6.99
N SER A 156 -22.96 -2.40 -7.94
CA SER A 156 -24.07 -1.46 -7.74
C SER A 156 -25.23 -1.75 -8.70
N TYR A 157 -26.45 -1.74 -8.20
CA TYR A 157 -27.69 -1.93 -8.96
C TYR A 157 -28.64 -0.76 -8.76
N PHE A 158 -29.01 -0.07 -9.84
CA PHE A 158 -30.10 0.91 -9.81
C PHE A 158 -31.44 0.20 -9.94
N VAL A 159 -32.35 0.45 -9.00
CA VAL A 159 -33.65 -0.22 -8.92
C VAL A 159 -34.77 0.76 -8.54
N LYS A 160 -36.00 0.35 -8.77
CA LYS A 160 -37.19 1.02 -8.21
C LYS A 160 -37.57 0.31 -6.92
N ASP A 161 -37.94 1.09 -5.91
CA ASP A 161 -38.52 0.64 -4.64
C ASP A 161 -37.69 -0.48 -3.99
N ALA A 162 -36.41 -0.20 -3.73
CA ALA A 162 -35.48 -1.18 -3.20
C ALA A 162 -35.94 -1.76 -1.86
N THR A 163 -35.77 -3.07 -1.69
CA THR A 163 -36.00 -3.74 -0.40
C THR A 163 -34.77 -4.56 0.02
N PRO A 164 -34.59 -4.80 1.32
CA PRO A 164 -33.57 -5.73 1.84
C PRO A 164 -33.59 -7.10 1.14
N GLU A 165 -34.77 -7.65 0.86
CA GLU A 165 -34.93 -8.95 0.21
C GLU A 165 -34.37 -8.96 -1.22
N MET A 166 -34.48 -7.84 -1.93
CA MET A 166 -33.87 -7.67 -3.25
C MET A 166 -32.34 -7.71 -3.14
N ALA A 167 -31.75 -7.02 -2.16
CA ALA A 167 -30.30 -7.01 -1.94
C ALA A 167 -29.78 -8.41 -1.59
N VAL A 168 -30.45 -9.11 -0.66
CA VAL A 168 -30.15 -10.51 -0.32
C VAL A 168 -30.27 -11.41 -1.55
N GLY A 169 -31.30 -11.22 -2.37
CA GLY A 169 -31.49 -11.94 -3.63
C GLY A 169 -30.35 -11.74 -4.62
N LEU A 170 -29.85 -10.50 -4.75
CA LEU A 170 -28.69 -10.18 -5.57
C LEU A 170 -27.40 -10.80 -5.02
N LEU A 171 -27.16 -10.74 -3.71
CA LEU A 171 -26.01 -11.40 -3.07
C LEU A 171 -26.01 -12.91 -3.30
N ARG A 172 -27.17 -13.56 -3.16
CA ARG A 172 -27.35 -14.99 -3.49
C ARG A 172 -27.11 -15.27 -4.97
N LYS A 173 -27.62 -14.42 -5.88
CA LYS A 173 -27.39 -14.54 -7.33
C LYS A 173 -25.90 -14.52 -7.67
N HIS A 174 -25.12 -13.71 -6.95
CA HIS A 174 -23.67 -13.60 -7.12
C HIS A 174 -22.88 -14.63 -6.29
N ARG A 175 -23.56 -15.57 -5.62
CA ARG A 175 -22.97 -16.62 -4.78
C ARG A 175 -22.12 -16.06 -3.65
N SER A 176 -22.54 -14.95 -3.06
CA SER A 176 -21.93 -14.43 -1.84
C SER A 176 -22.16 -15.40 -0.67
N MET A 177 -21.13 -15.57 0.15
CA MET A 177 -21.18 -16.31 1.42
C MET A 177 -21.77 -15.46 2.54
N VAL A 178 -21.67 -14.13 2.43
CA VAL A 178 -22.20 -13.14 3.35
C VAL A 178 -23.38 -12.45 2.67
N LEU A 179 -24.53 -12.43 3.33
CA LEU A 179 -25.81 -12.01 2.73
C LEU A 179 -26.35 -10.69 3.29
N ASP A 180 -25.63 -10.07 4.21
CA ASP A 180 -25.97 -8.81 4.87
C ASP A 180 -24.98 -7.68 4.56
N ASP A 181 -23.94 -7.93 3.76
CA ASP A 181 -23.00 -6.89 3.33
C ASP A 181 -23.53 -6.13 2.08
N TYR A 182 -24.44 -5.20 2.36
CA TYR A 182 -25.01 -4.31 1.36
C TYR A 182 -25.43 -2.96 1.96
N ARG A 183 -25.55 -1.96 1.10
CA ARG A 183 -26.16 -0.65 1.39
C ARG A 183 -27.24 -0.34 0.38
N ILE A 184 -28.37 0.20 0.84
CA ILE A 184 -29.44 0.72 0.00
C ILE A 184 -29.52 2.22 0.23
N ASP A 185 -29.32 3.00 -0.83
CA ASP A 185 -29.42 4.45 -0.79
C ASP A 185 -30.51 4.94 -1.76
N LEU A 186 -31.18 6.04 -1.38
CA LEU A 186 -32.04 6.79 -2.30
C LEU A 186 -31.21 7.55 -3.35
N LEU A 187 -31.76 7.70 -4.56
CA LEU A 187 -31.18 8.47 -5.67
C LEU A 187 -31.63 9.94 -5.70
#